data_AF-A0A7S4PN82-F1
#
_entry.id   AF-A0A7S4PN82-F1
#
_cell.length_a   1.000
_cell.length_b   1.000
_cell.length_c   1.000
_cell.angle_alpha   90.00
_cell.angle_beta   90.00
_cell.angle_gamma   90.00
#
_symmetry.space_group_name_H-M   'P 1'
#
loop_
_entity.id
_entity.type
_entity.pdbx_description
1 polymer ?
#
loop_
_entity_poly.entity_id
_entity_poly.type
_entity_poly.pdbx_seq_one_letter_code
_entity_poly.pdbx_strand_id
1 'polypeptide(L)'
;ISNTTSAAISTFFSRILVGADGIWSTVRRLKIGEEVSPLRYLGCAVVLGITNINTNTANSLTDGETVFQTADKITRMYCMPFSSNGVGGCDQMMWQLSFPMAEEDAQELNRGGPAVLKSEALRRCGTWHDPIPQLLCGTPESLVSGYPVYDREPLGNFGVFRTGNPIFSPSSSSCVTMIGDAAHPMSPFKGQGANQALLDAVALARALYKSTREEKRNKEKKGQWREGGEKKKLVFSSSFMNTLLSDFEKTMLERSNAKVIASADAARFLHSEIAIEEGNFPRGMKNKKP
;
A
#
# COMPACT_ATOMS: atom_id res chain seq x y z
N ILE A 1 31.31 14.26 14.73
CA ILE A 1 30.48 15.48 14.63
C ILE A 1 29.06 15.08 14.99
N SER A 2 28.72 15.27 16.27
CA SER A 2 27.44 14.93 16.88
C SER A 2 26.44 16.05 16.63
N ASN A 3 25.51 15.86 15.69
CA ASN A 3 24.32 16.69 15.55
C ASN A 3 23.09 15.86 15.90
N THR A 4 22.91 15.60 17.19
CA THR A 4 21.61 15.20 17.74
C THR A 4 20.88 16.47 18.15
N THR A 5 20.20 17.11 17.20
CA THR A 5 19.08 17.99 17.53
C THR A 5 18.02 17.13 18.20
N SER A 6 17.99 17.16 19.53
CA SER A 6 16.89 16.62 20.32
C SER A 6 15.63 17.41 19.95
N ALA A 7 14.85 16.87 19.00
CA ALA A 7 13.55 17.41 18.70
C ALA A 7 12.71 17.31 19.99
N ALA A 8 12.16 18.44 20.44
CA ALA A 8 11.35 18.48 21.65
C ALA A 8 10.17 17.49 21.52
N ILE A 9 10.11 16.51 22.41
CA ILE A 9 9.02 15.54 22.43
C ILE A 9 7.74 16.28 22.81
N SER A 10 6.76 16.26 21.90
CA SER A 10 5.43 16.82 22.13
C SER A 10 4.44 15.70 22.36
N THR A 11 3.61 15.80 23.40
CA THR A 11 2.62 14.79 23.76
C THR A 11 1.21 15.26 23.42
N PHE A 12 0.44 14.40 22.78
CA PHE A 12 -0.96 14.66 22.42
C PHE A 12 -1.86 13.58 23.03
N PHE A 13 -3.05 13.99 23.47
CA PHE A 13 -4.07 13.10 23.99
C PHE A 13 -5.22 12.97 22.99
N SER A 14 -5.52 11.75 22.57
CA SER A 14 -6.64 11.46 21.68
C SER A 14 -7.53 10.37 22.26
N ARG A 15 -8.79 10.33 21.79
CA ARG A 15 -9.71 9.22 22.11
C ARG A 15 -9.51 8.02 21.20
N ILE A 16 -8.95 8.25 20.02
CA ILE A 16 -8.69 7.24 19.00
C ILE A 16 -7.34 7.57 18.37
N LEU A 17 -6.54 6.55 18.13
CA LEU A 17 -5.37 6.62 17.26
C LEU A 17 -5.63 5.73 16.05
N VAL A 18 -5.43 6.27 14.85
CA VAL A 18 -5.56 5.54 13.60
C VAL A 18 -4.18 5.52 12.92
N GLY A 19 -3.56 4.35 12.84
CA GLY A 19 -2.33 4.17 12.07
C GLY A 19 -2.64 4.19 10.57
N ALA A 20 -2.11 5.18 9.87
CA ALA A 20 -2.17 5.33 8.42
C ALA A 20 -0.77 5.64 7.86
N ASP A 21 0.25 5.14 8.56
CA ASP A 21 1.68 5.45 8.42
C ASP A 21 2.45 4.42 7.56
N GLY A 22 1.74 3.76 6.64
CA GLY A 22 2.31 2.91 5.60
C GLY A 22 2.77 1.53 6.07
N ILE A 23 3.46 0.81 5.18
CA ILE A 23 3.94 -0.56 5.40
C ILE A 23 4.93 -0.71 6.58
N TRP A 24 5.67 0.37 6.87
CA TRP A 24 6.62 0.48 7.99
C TRP A 24 5.98 1.05 9.27
N SER A 25 4.66 0.92 9.41
CA SER A 25 3.86 1.55 10.46
C SER A 25 4.43 1.33 11.86
N THR A 26 4.69 2.46 12.54
CA THR A 26 5.06 2.50 13.95
C THR A 26 3.86 2.14 14.84
N VAL A 27 2.66 2.59 14.47
CA VAL A 27 1.43 2.22 15.20
C VAL A 27 1.26 0.70 15.21
N ARG A 28 1.47 0.08 14.05
CA ARG A 28 1.40 -1.37 13.90
C ARG A 28 2.43 -2.09 14.74
N ARG A 29 3.70 -1.69 14.65
CA ARG A 29 4.80 -2.29 15.44
C ARG A 29 4.52 -2.23 16.93
N LEU A 30 4.08 -1.08 17.45
CA LEU A 30 3.77 -0.92 18.87
C LEU A 30 2.52 -1.69 19.30
N LYS A 31 1.55 -1.87 18.39
CA LYS A 31 0.26 -2.49 18.72
C LYS A 31 0.22 -4.01 18.53
N ILE A 32 0.90 -4.54 17.52
CA ILE A 32 0.88 -5.96 17.16
C ILE A 32 2.21 -6.63 17.48
N GLY A 33 3.34 -5.92 17.30
CA GLY A 33 4.67 -6.52 17.34
C GLY A 33 5.12 -7.03 15.97
N GLU A 34 6.42 -6.99 15.71
CA GLU A 34 7.02 -7.52 14.48
C GLU A 34 7.19 -9.04 14.54
N GLU A 35 7.31 -9.60 15.74
CA GLU A 35 7.37 -11.03 16.00
C GLU A 35 6.08 -11.78 15.63
N VAL A 36 4.93 -11.12 15.81
CA VAL A 36 3.61 -11.71 15.54
C VAL A 36 3.26 -11.64 14.05
N SER A 37 3.67 -10.58 13.38
CA SER A 37 3.33 -10.37 11.98
C SER A 37 4.41 -9.52 11.32
N PRO A 38 5.56 -10.14 10.98
CA PRO A 38 6.71 -9.45 10.39
C PRO A 38 6.45 -9.03 8.95
N LEU A 39 7.32 -8.17 8.41
CA LEU A 39 7.39 -7.97 6.97
C LEU A 39 7.84 -9.25 6.28
N ARG A 40 7.22 -9.50 5.13
CA ARG A 40 7.54 -10.65 4.29
C ARG A 40 8.01 -10.15 2.94
N TYR A 41 9.25 -10.46 2.61
CA TYR A 41 9.78 -10.21 1.28
C TYR A 41 9.12 -11.15 0.26
N LEU A 42 8.74 -10.61 -0.89
CA LEU A 42 8.06 -11.36 -1.96
C LEU A 42 9.00 -11.86 -3.06
N GLY A 43 10.32 -11.85 -2.82
CA GLY A 43 11.31 -12.44 -3.72
C GLY A 43 11.60 -11.63 -4.98
N CYS A 44 11.17 -10.37 -5.04
CA CYS A 44 11.39 -9.51 -6.20
C CYS A 44 11.64 -8.05 -5.81
N ALA A 45 12.34 -7.35 -6.71
CA ALA A 45 12.54 -5.92 -6.65
C ALA A 45 11.68 -5.22 -7.71
N VAL A 46 11.39 -3.93 -7.46
CA VAL A 46 10.74 -3.03 -8.42
C VAL A 46 11.65 -1.83 -8.66
N VAL A 47 11.72 -1.40 -9.92
CA VAL A 47 12.28 -0.12 -10.36
C VAL A 47 11.18 0.63 -11.09
N LEU A 48 10.98 1.90 -10.77
CA LEU A 48 10.04 2.79 -11.43
C LEU A 48 10.78 3.95 -12.08
N GLY A 49 10.22 4.44 -13.18
CA GLY A 49 10.69 5.67 -13.80
C GLY A 49 9.55 6.43 -14.48
N ILE A 50 9.73 7.75 -14.59
CA ILE A 50 8.84 8.62 -15.36
C ILE A 50 9.67 9.30 -16.46
N THR A 51 9.27 9.09 -17.71
CA THR A 51 9.97 9.59 -18.90
C THR A 51 9.10 10.58 -19.65
N ASN A 52 9.69 11.69 -20.11
CA ASN A 52 9.00 12.61 -21.01
C ASN A 52 8.93 12.04 -22.42
N ILE A 53 7.75 12.08 -23.02
CA ILE A 53 7.53 11.71 -24.42
C ILE A 53 8.08 12.83 -25.30
N ASN A 54 9.03 12.49 -26.15
CA ASN A 54 9.64 13.38 -27.13
C ASN A 54 9.91 12.61 -28.43
N THR A 55 10.54 13.25 -29.41
CA THR A 55 10.83 12.65 -30.72
C THR A 55 11.63 11.34 -30.63
N ASN A 56 12.49 11.16 -29.62
CA ASN A 56 13.28 9.94 -29.43
C ASN A 56 12.49 8.80 -28.79
N THR A 57 11.38 9.08 -28.12
CA THR A 57 10.53 8.05 -27.49
C THR A 57 9.23 7.84 -28.25
N ALA A 58 8.99 8.58 -29.33
CA ALA A 58 7.75 8.53 -30.10
C ALA A 58 7.55 7.15 -30.73
N ASN A 59 6.44 6.51 -30.39
CA ASN A 59 6.06 5.18 -30.85
C ASN A 59 4.52 5.04 -30.76
N SER A 60 3.95 4.06 -31.46
CA SER A 60 2.52 3.70 -31.30
C SER A 60 2.15 3.33 -29.87
N LEU A 61 3.11 2.92 -29.04
CA LEU A 61 2.93 2.57 -27.62
C LEU A 61 3.10 3.76 -26.66
N THR A 62 3.40 4.97 -27.16
CA THR A 62 3.56 6.21 -26.38
C THR A 62 2.70 7.34 -26.96
N ASP A 63 1.49 6.99 -27.39
CA ASP A 63 0.48 7.90 -27.94
C ASP A 63 -0.22 8.77 -26.86
N GLY A 64 0.12 8.56 -25.59
CA GLY A 64 -0.49 9.24 -24.45
C GLY A 64 -1.75 8.56 -23.91
N GLU A 65 -2.15 7.43 -24.49
CA GLU A 65 -3.37 6.69 -24.12
C GLU A 65 -3.12 5.19 -23.88
N THR A 66 -2.10 4.63 -24.52
CA THR A 66 -1.80 3.21 -24.52
C THR A 66 -1.09 2.76 -23.23
N VAL A 67 -1.70 1.78 -22.58
CA VAL A 67 -1.07 0.98 -21.51
C VAL A 67 -0.55 -0.31 -22.12
N PHE A 68 0.70 -0.67 -21.85
CA PHE A 68 1.27 -1.92 -22.33
C PHE A 68 2.13 -2.61 -21.27
N GLN A 69 2.36 -3.90 -21.48
CA GLN A 69 3.21 -4.70 -20.62
C GLN A 69 4.04 -5.66 -21.47
N THR A 70 5.34 -5.73 -21.18
CA THR A 70 6.29 -6.67 -21.80
C THR A 70 6.90 -7.55 -20.71
N ALA A 71 7.07 -8.84 -20.98
CA ALA A 71 7.70 -9.76 -20.04
C ALA A 71 8.51 -10.84 -20.76
N ASP A 72 9.58 -11.32 -20.13
CA ASP A 72 10.51 -12.34 -20.66
C ASP A 72 10.62 -13.58 -19.76
N LYS A 73 9.54 -13.90 -19.04
CA LYS A 73 9.42 -14.94 -17.98
C LYS A 73 10.02 -14.55 -16.63
N ILE A 74 11.10 -13.77 -16.61
CA ILE A 74 11.80 -13.40 -15.37
C ILE A 74 11.55 -11.93 -15.04
N THR A 75 11.54 -11.09 -16.05
CA THR A 75 11.42 -9.64 -15.95
C THR A 75 10.07 -9.23 -16.53
N ARG A 76 9.44 -8.25 -15.91
CA ARG A 76 8.19 -7.64 -16.38
C ARG A 76 8.34 -6.14 -16.34
N MET A 77 8.01 -5.47 -17.44
CA MET A 77 7.82 -4.03 -17.45
C MET A 77 6.37 -3.68 -17.79
N TYR A 78 5.75 -2.87 -16.93
CA TYR A 78 4.43 -2.29 -17.14
C TYR A 78 4.59 -0.80 -17.43
N CYS A 79 3.95 -0.31 -18.47
CA CYS A 79 4.03 1.08 -18.91
C CYS A 79 2.63 1.66 -19.02
N MET A 80 2.44 2.88 -18.55
CA MET A 80 1.20 3.62 -18.72
C MET A 80 1.45 5.12 -18.92
N PRO A 81 0.54 5.82 -19.61
CA PRO A 81 0.59 7.26 -19.72
C PRO A 81 0.51 7.92 -18.34
N PHE A 82 1.28 8.99 -18.16
CA PHE A 82 1.35 9.76 -16.93
C PHE A 82 1.27 11.25 -17.24
N SER A 83 0.60 11.99 -16.38
CA SER A 83 0.56 13.45 -16.43
C SER A 83 0.82 13.98 -15.03
N SER A 84 1.85 14.82 -14.90
CA SER A 84 2.16 15.51 -13.65
C SER A 84 1.08 16.52 -13.25
N ASN A 85 0.28 16.99 -14.22
CA ASN A 85 -0.69 18.08 -14.03
C ASN A 85 -2.14 17.58 -13.93
N GLY A 86 -2.41 16.30 -14.21
CA GLY A 86 -3.73 15.67 -14.04
C GLY A 86 -4.82 16.15 -15.01
N VAL A 87 -4.46 16.91 -16.05
CA VAL A 87 -5.39 17.46 -17.06
C VAL A 87 -4.91 17.02 -18.45
N GLY A 88 -5.85 16.49 -19.25
CA GLY A 88 -5.75 16.00 -20.64
C GLY A 88 -4.42 16.08 -21.39
N GLY A 89 -4.02 14.95 -21.97
CA GLY A 89 -2.77 14.76 -22.71
C GLY A 89 -1.64 14.30 -21.78
N CYS A 90 -1.21 13.05 -21.95
CA CYS A 90 -0.04 12.53 -21.22
C CYS A 90 1.20 12.77 -22.07
N ASP A 91 2.01 13.73 -21.66
CA ASP A 91 3.34 14.00 -22.23
C ASP A 91 4.43 13.17 -21.54
N GLN A 92 4.06 12.28 -20.62
CA GLN A 92 4.98 11.40 -19.91
C GLN A 92 4.48 9.95 -19.92
N MET A 93 5.43 9.03 -19.78
CA MET A 93 5.18 7.61 -19.54
C MET A 93 5.77 7.22 -18.19
N MET A 94 4.94 6.63 -17.32
CA MET A 94 5.43 5.89 -16.16
C MET A 94 5.70 4.45 -16.58
N TRP A 95 6.87 3.94 -16.23
CA TRP A 95 7.18 2.52 -16.34
C TRP A 95 7.52 1.93 -14.97
N GLN A 96 7.17 0.67 -14.78
CA GLN A 96 7.46 -0.13 -13.60
C GLN A 96 8.05 -1.45 -14.07
N LEU A 97 9.33 -1.62 -13.79
CA LEU A 97 10.09 -2.84 -14.00
C LEU A 97 10.07 -3.68 -12.72
N SER A 98 9.82 -4.97 -12.84
CA SER A 98 9.90 -5.91 -11.72
C SER A 98 10.65 -7.18 -12.14
N PHE A 99 11.43 -7.74 -11.22
CA PHE A 99 12.21 -8.94 -11.45
C PHE A 99 12.56 -9.66 -10.13
N PRO A 100 12.72 -10.99 -10.15
CA PRO A 100 13.24 -11.76 -9.02
C PRO A 100 14.66 -11.32 -8.62
N MET A 101 14.88 -11.23 -7.32
CA MET A 101 16.16 -10.84 -6.72
C MET A 101 16.20 -11.32 -5.26
N ALA A 102 17.38 -11.74 -4.76
CA ALA A 102 17.55 -12.01 -3.34
C ALA A 102 17.29 -10.74 -2.51
N GLU A 103 16.88 -10.88 -1.26
CA GLU A 103 16.46 -9.72 -0.46
C GLU A 103 17.62 -8.75 -0.23
N GLU A 104 18.80 -9.28 0.11
CA GLU A 104 20.01 -8.52 0.38
C GLU A 104 20.46 -7.74 -0.85
N ASP A 105 20.42 -8.37 -2.03
CA ASP A 105 20.74 -7.75 -3.31
C ASP A 105 19.74 -6.65 -3.68
N ALA A 106 18.45 -6.87 -3.43
CA ALA A 106 17.41 -5.87 -3.68
C ALA A 106 17.55 -4.65 -2.76
N GLN A 107 17.96 -4.87 -1.50
CA GLN A 107 18.28 -3.82 -0.55
C GLN A 107 19.53 -3.04 -0.94
N GLU A 108 20.57 -3.72 -1.43
CA GLU A 108 21.79 -3.07 -1.95
C GLU A 108 21.49 -2.25 -3.21
N LEU A 109 20.73 -2.82 -4.14
CA LEU A 109 20.28 -2.13 -5.36
C LEU A 109 19.51 -0.83 -5.02
N ASN A 110 18.59 -0.89 -4.06
CA ASN A 110 17.86 0.28 -3.59
C ASN A 110 18.80 1.33 -2.96
N ARG A 111 19.74 0.89 -2.10
CA ARG A 111 20.72 1.79 -1.47
C ARG A 111 21.70 2.43 -2.46
N GLY A 112 21.96 1.78 -3.60
CA GLY A 112 22.78 2.33 -4.69
C GLY A 112 22.18 3.58 -5.36
N GLY A 113 20.88 3.84 -5.17
CA GLY A 113 20.22 5.06 -5.61
C GLY A 113 19.85 5.06 -7.11
N PRO A 114 19.32 6.19 -7.61
CA PRO A 114 18.62 6.23 -8.89
C PRO A 114 19.47 5.88 -10.12
N ALA A 115 20.76 6.26 -10.13
CA ALA A 115 21.68 5.92 -11.21
C ALA A 115 21.87 4.39 -11.33
N VAL A 116 22.12 3.71 -10.20
CA VAL A 116 22.31 2.25 -10.16
C VAL A 116 21.01 1.53 -10.55
N LEU A 117 19.87 2.01 -10.06
CA LEU A 117 18.55 1.49 -10.43
C LEU A 117 18.28 1.60 -11.93
N LYS A 118 18.61 2.76 -12.53
CA LYS A 118 18.48 2.98 -13.98
C LYS A 118 19.42 2.09 -14.78
N SER A 119 20.68 1.95 -14.35
CA SER A 119 21.64 1.04 -14.97
C SER A 119 21.18 -0.41 -14.93
N GLU A 120 20.59 -0.86 -13.82
CA GLU A 120 20.04 -2.21 -13.71
C GLU A 120 18.85 -2.43 -14.65
N ALA A 121 17.97 -1.43 -14.79
CA ALA A 121 16.87 -1.48 -15.75
C ALA A 121 17.39 -1.58 -17.20
N LEU A 122 18.38 -0.76 -17.57
CA LEU A 122 19.03 -0.81 -18.89
C LEU A 122 19.75 -2.13 -19.14
N ARG A 123 20.44 -2.68 -18.13
CA ARG A 123 21.13 -3.96 -18.23
C ARG A 123 20.17 -5.11 -18.56
N ARG A 124 18.95 -5.08 -18.01
CA ARG A 124 17.93 -6.12 -18.22
C ARG A 124 17.16 -5.94 -19.53
N CYS A 125 16.79 -4.71 -19.84
CA CYS A 125 15.79 -4.42 -20.87
C CYS A 125 16.31 -3.56 -22.03
N GLY A 126 17.60 -3.20 -22.05
CA GLY A 126 18.19 -2.33 -23.07
C GLY A 126 18.20 -2.91 -24.49
N THR A 127 17.98 -4.22 -24.64
CA THR A 127 17.85 -4.91 -25.93
C THR A 127 16.43 -5.37 -26.23
N TRP A 128 15.44 -4.96 -25.41
CA TRP A 128 14.04 -5.24 -25.69
C TRP A 128 13.54 -4.38 -26.86
N HIS A 129 12.34 -4.71 -27.37
CA HIS A 129 11.73 -4.00 -28.47
C HIS A 129 11.46 -2.52 -28.15
N ASP A 130 11.39 -1.69 -29.19
CA ASP A 130 11.01 -0.29 -29.06
C ASP A 130 9.58 -0.16 -28.47
N PRO A 131 9.30 0.86 -27.64
CA PRO A 131 10.17 1.98 -27.26
C PRO A 131 10.92 1.77 -25.93
N ILE A 132 11.08 0.52 -25.47
CA ILE A 132 11.56 0.23 -24.11
C ILE A 132 12.97 0.78 -23.85
N PRO A 133 13.97 0.55 -24.72
CA PRO A 133 15.30 1.13 -24.52
C PRO A 133 15.28 2.67 -24.46
N GLN A 134 14.44 3.31 -25.29
CA GLN A 134 14.32 4.76 -25.38
C GLN A 134 13.66 5.35 -24.13
N LEU A 135 12.63 4.69 -23.60
CA LEU A 135 12.01 5.06 -22.32
C LEU A 135 13.04 5.01 -21.19
N LEU A 136 13.77 3.89 -21.07
CA LEU A 136 14.77 3.72 -20.02
C LEU A 136 15.91 4.73 -20.14
N CYS A 137 16.48 4.92 -21.33
CA CYS A 137 17.53 5.91 -21.57
C CYS A 137 17.06 7.34 -21.29
N GLY A 138 15.85 7.68 -21.75
CA GLY A 138 15.24 9.01 -21.61
C GLY A 138 14.75 9.37 -20.22
N THR A 139 14.65 8.41 -19.29
CA THR A 139 14.20 8.66 -17.92
C THR A 139 15.25 9.47 -17.15
N PRO A 140 14.95 10.67 -16.64
CA PRO A 140 15.85 11.39 -15.74
C PRO A 140 16.09 10.59 -14.47
N GLU A 141 17.34 10.51 -13.99
CA GLU A 141 17.66 9.76 -12.76
C GLU A 141 16.87 10.29 -11.55
N SER A 142 16.59 11.60 -11.48
CA SER A 142 15.76 12.20 -10.43
C SER A 142 14.32 11.68 -10.39
N LEU A 143 13.86 11.03 -11.46
CA LEU A 143 12.53 10.41 -11.58
C LEU A 143 12.60 8.89 -11.55
N VAL A 144 13.76 8.31 -11.20
CA VAL A 144 13.93 6.87 -10.98
C VAL A 144 13.87 6.57 -9.48
N SER A 145 13.12 5.53 -9.12
CA SER A 145 13.06 5.01 -7.77
C SER A 145 12.97 3.49 -7.81
N GLY A 146 13.16 2.83 -6.67
CA GLY A 146 13.02 1.38 -6.59
C GLY A 146 13.01 0.89 -5.16
N TYR A 147 12.57 -0.35 -4.97
CA TYR A 147 12.45 -0.96 -3.65
C TYR A 147 12.33 -2.48 -3.73
N PRO A 148 12.77 -3.21 -2.70
CA PRO A 148 12.39 -4.61 -2.52
C PRO A 148 10.88 -4.68 -2.23
N VAL A 149 10.18 -5.65 -2.82
CA VAL A 149 8.74 -5.78 -2.65
C VAL A 149 8.42 -6.57 -1.40
N TYR A 150 7.69 -5.94 -0.48
CA TYR A 150 7.22 -6.54 0.75
C TYR A 150 5.70 -6.57 0.82
N ASP A 151 5.18 -7.54 1.57
CA ASP A 151 3.84 -7.51 2.13
C ASP A 151 3.89 -7.97 3.60
N ARG A 152 2.73 -8.31 4.16
CA ARG A 152 2.63 -9.05 5.41
C ARG A 152 1.61 -10.17 5.24
N GLU A 153 1.80 -11.24 5.99
CA GLU A 153 0.77 -12.29 6.06
C GLU A 153 -0.55 -11.67 6.54
N PRO A 154 -1.69 -11.98 5.88
CA PRO A 154 -3.00 -11.51 6.32
C PRO A 154 -3.23 -11.80 7.80
N LEU A 155 -3.81 -10.82 8.50
CA LEU A 155 -4.16 -10.97 9.91
C LEU A 155 -5.33 -11.95 10.01
N GLY A 156 -5.05 -13.18 10.45
CA GLY A 156 -6.02 -14.29 10.50
C GLY A 156 -7.04 -14.22 11.64
N ASN A 157 -6.71 -13.55 12.76
CA ASN A 157 -7.58 -13.43 13.92
C ASN A 157 -8.27 -12.07 13.98
N PHE A 158 -9.60 -12.07 13.86
CA PHE A 158 -10.43 -10.91 14.18
C PHE A 158 -10.16 -10.49 15.63
N GLY A 159 -9.78 -9.23 15.84
CA GLY A 159 -9.47 -8.71 17.16
C GLY A 159 -7.98 -8.61 17.52
N VAL A 160 -7.05 -8.87 16.60
CA VAL A 160 -5.61 -8.60 16.83
C VAL A 160 -5.33 -7.13 17.22
N PHE A 161 -6.11 -6.20 16.71
CA PHE A 161 -6.05 -4.78 17.13
C PHE A 161 -6.65 -4.53 18.51
N ARG A 162 -7.45 -5.47 19.01
CA ARG A 162 -8.11 -5.40 20.32
C ARG A 162 -7.36 -6.20 21.38
N THR A 163 -6.51 -7.16 21.00
CA THR A 163 -5.56 -7.77 21.93
C THR A 163 -4.52 -6.71 22.33
N GLY A 164 -4.25 -6.58 23.62
CA GLY A 164 -3.12 -5.77 24.06
C GLY A 164 -1.81 -6.37 23.54
N ASN A 165 -0.83 -5.55 23.18
CA ASN A 165 0.54 -6.04 23.02
C ASN A 165 1.11 -6.23 24.43
N PRO A 166 1.52 -7.45 24.84
CA PRO A 166 1.97 -7.70 26.21
C PRO A 166 3.18 -6.86 26.64
N ILE A 167 3.98 -6.42 25.67
CA ILE A 167 5.25 -5.69 25.88
C ILE A 167 5.01 -4.17 25.89
N PHE A 168 4.25 -3.65 24.91
CA PHE A 168 4.14 -2.20 24.68
C PHE A 168 2.78 -1.60 25.02
N SER A 169 1.70 -2.39 25.00
CA SER A 169 0.33 -1.90 25.24
C SER A 169 -0.56 -3.05 25.74
N PRO A 170 -0.39 -3.51 26.99
CA PRO A 170 -1.04 -4.74 27.50
C PRO A 170 -2.56 -4.61 27.59
N SER A 171 -3.09 -3.38 27.55
CA SER A 171 -4.52 -3.14 27.60
C SER A 171 -5.20 -3.39 26.25
N SER A 172 -6.23 -4.23 26.27
CA SER A 172 -7.22 -4.37 25.19
C SER A 172 -8.17 -3.18 25.07
N SER A 173 -8.16 -2.25 26.04
CA SER A 173 -8.99 -1.04 26.03
C SER A 173 -8.39 0.11 25.20
N SER A 174 -7.23 -0.09 24.57
CA SER A 174 -6.61 0.93 23.71
C SER A 174 -7.45 1.13 22.44
N CYS A 175 -8.00 2.33 22.23
CA CYS A 175 -8.75 2.71 21.03
C CYS A 175 -7.81 3.00 19.83
N VAL A 176 -6.97 2.04 19.49
CA VAL A 176 -5.93 2.14 18.44
C VAL A 176 -6.28 1.20 17.28
N THR A 177 -6.61 1.73 16.11
CA THR A 177 -6.89 0.96 14.90
C THR A 177 -5.92 1.34 13.77
N MET A 178 -6.01 0.70 12.61
CA MET A 178 -5.16 0.96 11.44
C MET A 178 -5.96 0.89 10.14
N ILE A 179 -5.48 1.58 9.10
CA ILE A 179 -6.05 1.58 7.75
C ILE A 179 -4.94 1.54 6.69
N GLY A 180 -5.28 1.16 5.46
CA GLY A 180 -4.34 1.11 4.35
C GLY A 180 -3.16 0.15 4.62
N ASP A 181 -1.98 0.51 4.13
CA ASP A 181 -0.78 -0.34 4.25
C ASP A 181 -0.32 -0.58 5.70
N ALA A 182 -0.75 0.23 6.66
CA ALA A 182 -0.51 -0.06 8.07
C ALA A 182 -1.30 -1.29 8.55
N ALA A 183 -2.48 -1.53 7.96
CA ALA A 183 -3.34 -2.66 8.29
C ALA A 183 -3.10 -3.87 7.37
N HIS A 184 -3.05 -3.66 6.05
CA HIS A 184 -3.04 -4.72 5.03
C HIS A 184 -2.09 -4.39 3.87
N PRO A 185 -0.77 -4.26 4.12
CA PRO A 185 0.18 -3.98 3.06
C PRO A 185 0.16 -5.08 2.00
N MET A 186 0.16 -4.70 0.74
CA MET A 186 0.08 -5.62 -0.39
C MET A 186 1.03 -5.23 -1.51
N SER A 187 1.48 -6.20 -2.29
CA SER A 187 2.35 -5.96 -3.45
C SER A 187 1.66 -5.04 -4.48
N PRO A 188 2.43 -4.30 -5.29
CA PRO A 188 1.86 -3.31 -6.24
C PRO A 188 1.22 -3.96 -7.47
N PHE A 189 1.36 -5.27 -7.67
CA PHE A 189 1.08 -5.94 -8.95
C PHE A 189 -0.40 -6.00 -9.37
N LYS A 190 -1.34 -5.78 -8.44
CA LYS A 190 -2.78 -5.75 -8.73
C LYS A 190 -3.42 -4.37 -8.65
N GLY A 191 -2.65 -3.32 -8.35
CA GLY A 191 -3.17 -1.95 -8.24
C GLY A 191 -4.29 -1.77 -7.20
N GLN A 192 -4.31 -2.60 -6.15
CA GLN A 192 -5.41 -2.62 -5.18
C GLN A 192 -5.17 -1.69 -3.97
N GLY A 193 -3.91 -1.46 -3.56
CA GLY A 193 -3.58 -0.86 -2.26
C GLY A 193 -4.27 0.47 -1.96
N ALA A 194 -4.05 1.49 -2.80
CA ALA A 194 -4.61 2.83 -2.59
C ALA A 194 -6.15 2.83 -2.53
N ASN A 195 -6.80 2.06 -3.41
CA ASN A 195 -8.25 1.92 -3.41
C ASN A 195 -8.76 1.26 -2.12
N GLN A 196 -8.05 0.26 -1.59
CA GLN A 196 -8.39 -0.34 -0.31
C GLN A 196 -8.25 0.65 0.85
N ALA A 197 -7.17 1.44 0.87
CA ALA A 197 -6.97 2.48 1.89
C ALA A 197 -8.08 3.55 1.88
N LEU A 198 -8.52 3.98 0.69
CA LEU A 198 -9.64 4.91 0.56
C LEU A 198 -10.97 4.31 1.06
N LEU A 199 -11.22 3.03 0.73
CA LEU A 199 -12.40 2.32 1.24
C LEU A 199 -12.37 2.20 2.76
N ASP A 200 -11.20 1.99 3.37
CA ASP A 200 -11.05 1.99 4.83
C ASP A 200 -11.37 3.35 5.44
N ALA A 201 -10.78 4.42 4.90
CA ALA A 201 -10.97 5.77 5.41
C ALA A 201 -12.46 6.15 5.41
N VAL A 202 -13.15 5.85 4.30
CA VAL A 202 -14.59 6.10 4.17
C VAL A 202 -15.41 5.20 5.09
N ALA A 203 -15.08 3.92 5.20
CA ALA A 203 -15.79 2.99 6.08
C ALA A 203 -15.65 3.38 7.55
N LEU A 204 -14.44 3.72 8.01
CA LEU A 204 -14.17 4.17 9.37
C LEU A 204 -14.88 5.49 9.66
N ALA A 205 -14.80 6.47 8.76
CA ALA A 205 -15.48 7.75 8.92
C ALA A 205 -17.01 7.57 9.04
N ARG A 206 -17.61 6.70 8.22
CA ARG A 206 -19.04 6.39 8.29
C ARG A 206 -19.41 5.67 9.59
N ALA A 207 -18.61 4.69 10.03
CA ALA A 207 -18.85 3.96 11.27
C ALA A 207 -18.84 4.93 12.47
N LEU A 208 -17.80 5.77 12.56
CA LEU A 208 -17.71 6.82 13.57
C LEU A 208 -18.91 7.77 13.50
N TYR A 209 -19.26 8.29 12.33
CA TYR A 209 -20.38 9.23 12.21
C TYR A 209 -21.73 8.61 12.61
N LYS A 210 -22.06 7.39 12.14
CA LYS A 210 -23.33 6.73 12.43
C LYS A 210 -23.47 6.40 13.91
N SER A 211 -22.49 5.69 14.47
CA SER A 211 -22.56 5.23 15.85
C SER A 211 -22.55 6.39 16.84
N THR A 212 -21.80 7.47 16.55
CA THR A 212 -21.80 8.66 17.42
C THR A 212 -23.15 9.39 17.42
N ARG A 213 -23.85 9.43 16.27
CA ARG A 213 -25.21 9.97 16.19
C ARG A 213 -26.24 9.11 16.90
N GLU A 214 -26.16 7.78 16.74
CA GLU A 214 -27.04 6.83 17.43
C GLU A 214 -26.87 6.90 18.94
N GLU A 215 -25.63 6.95 19.42
CA GLU A 215 -25.31 7.06 20.84
C GLU A 215 -25.81 8.38 21.43
N LYS A 216 -25.66 9.49 20.71
CA LYS A 216 -26.24 10.79 21.09
C LYS A 216 -27.76 10.67 21.27
N ARG A 217 -28.46 10.13 20.26
CA ARG A 217 -29.92 9.94 20.29
C ARG A 217 -30.36 9.02 21.44
N ASN A 218 -29.63 7.94 21.69
CA ASN A 218 -29.96 6.99 22.76
C ASN A 218 -29.84 7.61 24.15
N LYS A 219 -28.79 8.39 24.37
CA LYS A 219 -28.61 9.09 25.64
C LYS A 219 -29.60 10.27 25.80
N GLU A 220 -29.98 10.95 24.73
CA GLU A 220 -31.08 11.95 24.75
C GLU A 220 -32.40 11.32 25.19
N LYS A 221 -32.78 10.19 24.61
CA LYS A 221 -33.98 9.42 25.00
C LYS A 221 -33.96 8.98 26.47
N LYS A 222 -32.79 8.66 27.01
CA LYS A 222 -32.63 8.24 28.42
C LYS A 222 -32.64 9.42 29.41
N GLY A 223 -32.90 10.65 28.96
CA GLY A 223 -32.86 11.86 29.80
C GLY A 223 -31.44 12.20 30.30
N GLN A 224 -30.41 11.56 29.73
CA GLN A 224 -29.01 11.76 30.07
C GLN A 224 -28.38 12.92 29.29
N TRP A 225 -29.18 13.61 28.48
CA TRP A 225 -28.83 14.88 27.83
C TRP A 225 -29.82 15.97 28.23
N ARG A 226 -29.28 17.13 28.59
CA ARG A 226 -30.04 18.38 28.73
C ARG A 226 -29.25 19.47 28.02
N GLU A 227 -29.89 20.17 27.09
CA GLU A 227 -29.37 21.41 26.51
C GLU A 227 -29.48 22.52 27.58
N GLY A 228 -28.46 22.67 28.42
CA GLY A 228 -28.48 23.74 29.42
C GLY A 228 -27.18 23.81 30.22
N GLY A 229 -26.41 24.89 29.99
CA GLY A 229 -25.27 25.32 30.79
C GLY A 229 -24.01 24.46 30.63
N GLU A 230 -23.02 24.98 29.90
CA GLU A 230 -21.74 24.33 29.54
C GLU A 230 -21.88 23.15 28.55
N LYS A 231 -21.19 23.24 27.41
CA LYS A 231 -21.16 22.20 26.37
C LYS A 231 -20.66 20.88 26.97
N LYS A 232 -21.57 20.02 27.46
CA LYS A 232 -21.22 18.65 27.88
C LYS A 232 -20.58 17.93 26.70
N LYS A 233 -19.26 17.79 26.74
CA LYS A 233 -18.48 17.09 25.72
C LYS A 233 -19.00 15.66 25.67
N LEU A 234 -19.37 15.18 24.49
CA LEU A 234 -19.86 13.81 24.32
C LEU A 234 -18.74 12.83 24.71
N VAL A 235 -18.91 12.14 25.83
CA VAL A 235 -18.00 11.11 26.33
C VAL A 235 -18.51 9.75 25.87
N PHE A 236 -17.81 9.13 24.93
CA PHE A 236 -18.03 7.74 24.54
C PHE A 236 -17.29 6.82 25.52
N SER A 237 -17.93 5.70 25.89
CA SER A 237 -17.29 4.69 26.73
C SER A 237 -16.24 3.92 25.91
N SER A 238 -15.19 3.43 26.57
CA SER A 238 -14.18 2.61 25.91
C SER A 238 -14.77 1.32 25.33
N SER A 239 -15.82 0.77 25.98
CA SER A 239 -16.56 -0.39 25.48
C SER A 239 -17.25 -0.09 24.14
N PHE A 240 -17.97 1.04 24.04
CA PHE A 240 -18.60 1.47 22.79
C PHE A 240 -17.59 1.63 21.66
N MET A 241 -16.46 2.30 21.94
CA MET A 241 -15.41 2.51 20.94
C MET A 241 -14.77 1.20 20.49
N ASN A 242 -14.54 0.27 21.42
CA ASN A 242 -14.00 -1.05 21.11
C ASN A 242 -14.94 -1.85 20.20
N THR A 243 -16.24 -1.87 20.47
CA THR A 243 -17.20 -2.56 19.60
C THR A 243 -17.21 -1.97 18.20
N LEU A 244 -17.32 -0.64 18.08
CA LEU A 244 -17.32 0.06 16.80
C LEU A 244 -16.06 -0.25 15.97
N LEU A 245 -14.89 -0.15 16.60
CA LEU A 245 -13.62 -0.42 15.91
C LEU A 245 -13.50 -1.88 15.54
N SER A 246 -13.96 -2.81 16.39
CA SER A 246 -13.93 -4.25 16.09
C SER A 246 -14.78 -4.61 14.88
N ASP A 247 -15.98 -4.03 14.77
CA ASP A 247 -16.89 -4.26 13.64
C ASP A 247 -16.29 -3.70 12.34
N PHE A 248 -15.73 -2.49 12.39
CA PHE A 248 -15.00 -1.89 11.27
C PHE A 248 -13.82 -2.77 10.83
N GLU A 249 -13.01 -3.21 11.79
CA GLU A 249 -11.80 -4.01 11.56
C GLU A 249 -12.15 -5.35 10.92
N LYS A 250 -13.21 -6.00 11.38
CA LYS A 250 -13.69 -7.26 10.80
C LYS A 250 -14.01 -7.09 9.32
N THR A 251 -14.85 -6.11 8.96
CA THR A 251 -15.23 -5.86 7.56
C THR A 251 -14.04 -5.44 6.70
N MET A 252 -13.14 -4.62 7.25
CA MET A 252 -11.93 -4.18 6.57
C MET A 252 -10.98 -5.35 6.26
N LEU A 253 -10.73 -6.23 7.25
CA LEU A 253 -9.86 -7.39 7.09
C LEU A 253 -10.47 -8.45 6.16
N GLU A 254 -11.77 -8.76 6.29
CA GLU A 254 -12.47 -9.69 5.39
C GLU A 254 -12.29 -9.30 3.92
N ARG A 255 -12.41 -8.00 3.62
CA ARG A 255 -12.26 -7.47 2.26
C ARG A 255 -10.80 -7.44 1.79
N SER A 256 -9.89 -6.96 2.64
CA SER A 256 -8.50 -6.69 2.25
C SER A 256 -7.61 -7.94 2.24
N ASN A 257 -7.83 -8.91 3.13
CA ASN A 257 -7.02 -10.13 3.22
C ASN A 257 -6.98 -10.89 1.89
N ALA A 258 -8.12 -11.06 1.23
CA ALA A 258 -8.18 -11.71 -0.08
C ALA A 258 -7.36 -10.95 -1.15
N LYS A 259 -7.23 -9.62 -1.03
CA LYS A 259 -6.43 -8.80 -1.94
C LYS A 259 -4.94 -8.94 -1.66
N VAL A 260 -4.53 -8.97 -0.40
CA VAL A 260 -3.13 -9.21 0.01
C VAL A 260 -2.64 -10.54 -0.56
N ILE A 261 -3.37 -11.64 -0.29
CA ILE A 261 -3.05 -12.98 -0.79
C ILE A 261 -2.93 -12.97 -2.32
N ALA A 262 -3.96 -12.44 -2.98
CA ALA A 262 -4.00 -12.43 -4.42
C ALA A 262 -2.89 -11.56 -5.04
N SER A 263 -2.42 -10.51 -4.35
CA SER A 263 -1.29 -9.68 -4.80
C SER A 263 0.04 -10.39 -4.62
N ALA A 264 0.22 -11.14 -3.53
CA ALA A 264 1.40 -11.99 -3.32
C ALA A 264 1.49 -13.09 -4.40
N ASP A 265 0.36 -13.70 -4.76
CA ASP A 265 0.29 -14.66 -5.87
C ASP A 265 0.66 -14.03 -7.21
N ALA A 266 0.25 -12.78 -7.46
CA ALA A 266 0.62 -12.07 -8.68
C ALA A 266 2.13 -11.80 -8.76
N ALA A 267 2.81 -11.53 -7.62
CA ALA A 267 4.26 -11.38 -7.60
C ALA A 267 4.97 -12.62 -8.13
N ARG A 268 4.51 -13.82 -7.75
CA ARG A 268 5.05 -15.09 -8.29
C ARG A 268 4.63 -15.32 -9.73
N PHE A 269 3.35 -15.17 -10.02
CA PHE A 269 2.79 -15.47 -11.34
C PHE A 269 3.43 -14.61 -12.43
N LEU A 270 3.61 -13.31 -12.21
CA LEU A 270 4.11 -12.37 -13.23
C LEU A 270 5.58 -12.58 -13.60
N HIS A 271 6.33 -13.35 -12.80
CA HIS A 271 7.73 -13.72 -13.06
C HIS A 271 7.83 -15.25 -13.25
N SER A 272 6.94 -15.80 -14.08
CA SER A 272 6.90 -17.23 -14.42
C SER A 272 6.69 -17.44 -15.93
N GLU A 273 7.00 -18.65 -16.42
CA GLU A 273 6.77 -19.01 -17.83
C GLU A 273 5.29 -18.93 -18.21
N ILE A 274 4.40 -19.24 -17.28
CA ILE A 274 2.94 -19.24 -17.49
C ILE A 274 2.44 -17.83 -17.82
N ALA A 275 3.11 -16.78 -17.33
CA ALA A 275 2.71 -15.40 -17.60
C ALA A 275 2.77 -15.04 -19.07
N ILE A 276 3.68 -15.65 -19.84
CA ILE A 276 3.92 -15.32 -21.25
C ILE A 276 3.22 -16.27 -22.24
N GLU A 277 2.48 -17.28 -21.77
CA GLU A 277 1.76 -18.19 -22.66
C GLU A 277 0.83 -17.44 -23.61
N GLU A 278 0.80 -17.77 -24.89
CA GLU A 278 -0.07 -17.05 -25.81
C GLU A 278 -1.56 -17.24 -25.46
N GLY A 279 -2.35 -16.18 -25.65
CA GLY A 279 -3.80 -16.26 -25.56
C GLY A 279 -4.51 -14.95 -25.23
N ASN A 280 -5.80 -14.93 -25.55
CA ASN A 280 -6.69 -13.79 -25.34
C ASN A 280 -7.64 -14.06 -24.17
N PHE A 281 -7.09 -14.01 -22.94
CA PHE A 281 -7.85 -14.21 -21.71
C PHE A 281 -7.18 -13.46 -20.53
N PRO A 282 -7.92 -13.20 -19.43
CA PRO A 282 -7.33 -12.63 -18.23
C PRO A 282 -6.20 -13.50 -17.67
N ARG A 283 -5.01 -12.92 -17.56
CA ARG A 283 -3.83 -13.59 -16.99
C ARG A 283 -4.11 -14.01 -15.54
N GLY A 284 -3.83 -15.28 -15.21
CA GLY A 284 -4.11 -15.88 -13.90
C GLY A 284 -5.40 -16.72 -13.80
N MET A 285 -6.19 -16.85 -14.87
CA MET A 285 -7.34 -17.77 -14.92
C MET A 285 -6.96 -19.24 -15.17
N LYS A 286 -5.88 -19.51 -15.91
CA LYS A 286 -5.50 -20.87 -16.36
C LYS A 286 -5.22 -21.88 -15.22
N ASN A 287 -4.83 -21.42 -14.02
CA ASN A 287 -4.48 -22.30 -12.90
C ASN A 287 -5.58 -22.44 -11.82
N LYS A 288 -6.76 -21.85 -12.04
CA LYS A 288 -7.92 -22.16 -11.20
C LYS A 288 -8.59 -23.42 -11.75
N LYS A 289 -8.06 -24.60 -11.41
CA LYS A 289 -8.85 -25.82 -11.57
C LYS A 289 -10.15 -25.68 -10.76
N PRO A 290 -11.29 -26.14 -11.30
CA PRO A 290 -12.56 -26.17 -10.56
C PRO A 290 -12.44 -27.02 -9.29
#